data_AF-A0A959CM85-F1
#
_entry.id   AF-A0A959CM85-F1
#
_cell.length_a   1.000
_cell.length_b   1.000
_cell.length_c   1.000
_cell.angle_alpha   90.00
_cell.angle_beta   90.00
_cell.angle_gamma   90.00
#
_symmetry.space_group_name_H-M   'P 1'
#
loop_
_entity.id
_entity.type
_entity.pdbx_description
1 polymer ?
#
loop_
_entity_poly.entity_id
_entity_poly.type
_entity_poly.pdbx_seq_one_letter_code
_entity_poly.pdbx_strand_id
1 'polypeptide(L)'
;MRLEFPEGFFWGTSTSATQTETASAHNWRGFRARDGHVLEQTTAHEQLRELDAGFILQFGTVYRCGVDWARLQPEPFAPFEKDVVEEYQRFFRLLNDGGTRILLVLHHFTNPLWFEDNGGWLNEDNVSAFVDYARRCIRHFEPYVFNWNTFNEPNVYAATAYLLGVFPPH
;
A
#
# COMPACT_ATOMS: atom_id res chain seq x y z
N MET A 1 -19.20 4.00 32.70
CA MET A 1 -19.57 4.81 31.53
C MET A 1 -19.72 3.87 30.34
N ARG A 2 -20.86 3.89 29.63
CA ARG A 2 -21.07 3.09 28.42
C ARG A 2 -20.61 3.92 27.22
N LEU A 3 -19.78 3.34 26.35
CA LEU A 3 -19.38 3.97 25.09
C LEU A 3 -20.39 3.58 24.02
N GLU A 4 -20.98 4.58 23.36
CA GLU A 4 -21.93 4.41 22.26
C GLU A 4 -21.40 5.19 21.05
N PHE A 5 -21.39 4.55 19.89
CA PHE A 5 -20.92 5.12 18.64
C PHE A 5 -22.11 5.45 17.73
N PRO A 6 -21.99 6.43 16.81
CA PRO A 6 -23.04 6.75 15.86
C PRO A 6 -23.49 5.53 15.03
N GLU A 7 -24.74 5.54 14.61
CA GLU A 7 -25.22 4.57 13.62
C GLU A 7 -24.40 4.67 12.33
N GLY A 8 -24.01 3.52 11.77
CA GLY A 8 -23.17 3.46 10.58
C GLY A 8 -21.70 3.81 10.81
N PHE A 9 -21.22 3.86 12.07
CA PHE A 9 -19.80 4.04 12.35
C PHE A 9 -18.95 2.95 11.67
N PHE A 10 -17.89 3.36 10.97
CA PHE A 10 -16.99 2.43 10.31
C PHE A 10 -16.04 1.79 11.32
N TRP A 11 -16.09 0.46 11.40
CA TRP A 11 -15.14 -0.36 12.14
C TRP A 11 -14.28 -1.11 11.14
N GLY A 12 -12.99 -1.19 11.41
CA GLY A 12 -12.09 -1.82 10.47
C GLY A 12 -10.70 -2.09 11.01
N THR A 13 -9.93 -2.77 10.18
CA THR A 13 -8.51 -3.07 10.39
C THR A 13 -7.68 -2.45 9.29
N SER A 14 -6.35 -2.36 9.48
CA SER A 14 -5.44 -1.77 8.51
C SER A 14 -4.15 -2.57 8.37
N THR A 15 -3.61 -2.58 7.16
CA THR A 15 -2.27 -3.09 6.82
C THR A 15 -1.57 -2.13 5.84
N SER A 16 -0.35 -2.48 5.44
CA SER A 16 0.36 -1.89 4.30
C SER A 16 0.96 -3.01 3.46
N ALA A 17 1.07 -2.80 2.14
CA ALA A 17 1.61 -3.82 1.24
C ALA A 17 2.99 -4.30 1.70
N THR A 18 3.92 -3.39 1.98
CA THR A 18 5.30 -3.74 2.38
C THR A 18 5.40 -4.43 3.75
N GLN A 19 4.44 -4.24 4.66
CA GLN A 19 4.48 -4.91 5.97
C GLN A 19 3.84 -6.30 5.96
N THR A 20 3.10 -6.66 4.90
CA THR A 20 2.38 -7.95 4.82
C THR A 20 2.70 -8.78 3.58
N GLU A 21 3.19 -8.15 2.51
CA GLU A 21 3.63 -8.81 1.28
C GLU A 21 5.14 -9.09 1.29
N THR A 22 5.57 -9.99 0.43
CA THR A 22 6.99 -10.19 0.10
C THR A 22 7.58 -8.92 -0.53
N ALA A 23 8.80 -8.55 -0.15
CA ALA A 23 9.44 -7.33 -0.60
C ALA A 23 9.74 -7.38 -2.10
N SER A 24 9.19 -6.42 -2.85
CA SER A 24 9.41 -6.29 -4.29
C SER A 24 10.60 -5.36 -4.59
N ALA A 25 10.71 -4.88 -5.83
CA ALA A 25 11.75 -3.93 -6.25
C ALA A 25 11.47 -2.49 -5.74
N HIS A 26 11.28 -2.34 -4.44
CA HIS A 26 11.11 -1.06 -3.75
C HIS A 26 12.23 -0.78 -2.74
N ASN A 27 12.40 0.48 -2.36
CA ASN A 27 13.46 0.98 -1.49
C ASN A 27 13.57 0.34 -0.09
N TRP A 28 12.51 -0.30 0.41
CA TRP A 28 12.57 -1.04 1.69
C TRP A 28 13.15 -2.45 1.60
N ARG A 29 13.36 -3.00 0.40
CA ARG A 29 13.90 -4.35 0.26
C ARG A 29 15.32 -4.42 0.80
N GLY A 30 15.62 -5.44 1.59
CA GLY A 30 16.92 -5.60 2.24
C GLY A 30 17.11 -4.71 3.48
N PHE A 31 16.11 -3.92 3.88
CA PHE A 31 16.17 -3.12 5.09
C PHE A 31 16.38 -4.02 6.31
N ARG A 32 17.37 -3.69 7.14
CA ARG A 32 17.72 -4.46 8.35
C ARG A 32 17.11 -3.81 9.59
N ALA A 33 16.15 -4.49 10.19
CA ALA A 33 15.55 -4.09 11.45
C ALA A 33 16.55 -4.20 12.62
N ARG A 34 16.23 -3.56 13.75
CA ARG A 34 17.10 -3.49 14.94
C ARG A 34 17.38 -4.84 15.57
N ASP A 35 16.50 -5.81 15.39
CA ASP A 35 16.64 -7.19 15.86
C ASP A 35 17.43 -8.07 14.87
N GLY A 36 17.90 -7.49 13.76
CA GLY A 36 18.72 -8.16 12.76
C GLY A 36 17.94 -8.77 11.60
N HIS A 37 16.60 -8.81 11.65
CA HIS A 37 15.78 -9.29 10.54
C HIS A 37 15.96 -8.40 9.31
N VAL A 38 15.97 -9.05 8.14
CA VAL A 38 16.06 -8.38 6.85
C VAL A 38 14.69 -8.45 6.17
N LEU A 39 14.21 -7.32 5.67
CA LEU A 39 12.95 -7.23 4.96
C LEU A 39 13.10 -7.82 3.55
N GLU A 40 12.83 -9.12 3.44
CA GLU A 40 12.71 -9.85 2.16
C GLU A 40 11.32 -10.48 2.02
N GLN A 41 10.82 -11.12 3.08
CA GLN A 41 9.49 -11.72 3.12
C GLN A 41 8.85 -11.46 4.48
N THR A 42 7.58 -11.07 4.48
CA THR A 42 6.79 -10.80 5.70
C THR A 42 5.80 -11.95 5.93
N THR A 43 4.49 -11.69 5.89
CA THR A 43 3.44 -12.71 6.05
C THR A 43 3.04 -13.38 4.74
N ALA A 44 3.69 -13.04 3.62
CA ALA A 44 3.38 -13.55 2.28
C ALA A 44 1.91 -13.35 1.87
N HIS A 45 1.34 -12.21 2.26
CA HIS A 45 -0.07 -11.86 2.01
C HIS A 45 -0.42 -11.99 0.52
N GLU A 46 0.51 -11.68 -0.38
CA GLU A 46 0.29 -11.78 -1.82
C GLU A 46 -0.05 -13.21 -2.28
N GLN A 47 0.42 -14.22 -1.56
CA GLN A 47 0.16 -15.65 -1.80
C GLN A 47 -1.06 -16.16 -1.00
N LEU A 48 -1.46 -15.44 0.05
CA LEU A 48 -2.45 -15.88 1.04
C LEU A 48 -3.72 -15.01 1.07
N ARG A 49 -3.93 -14.11 0.10
CA ARG A 49 -5.06 -13.17 0.12
C ARG A 49 -6.44 -13.80 0.29
N GLU A 50 -6.67 -14.98 -0.27
CA GLU A 50 -7.95 -15.69 -0.08
C GLU A 50 -8.16 -16.14 1.38
N LEU A 51 -7.09 -16.64 2.02
CA LEU A 51 -7.10 -17.00 3.44
C LEU A 51 -7.28 -15.75 4.30
N ASP A 52 -6.50 -14.70 4.04
CA ASP A 52 -6.52 -13.47 4.83
C ASP A 52 -7.85 -12.72 4.68
N ALA A 53 -8.48 -12.75 3.51
CA ALA A 53 -9.83 -12.23 3.33
C ALA A 53 -10.84 -12.92 4.26
N GLY A 54 -10.71 -14.24 4.45
CA GLY A 54 -11.54 -14.99 5.39
C GLY A 54 -11.44 -14.47 6.83
N PHE A 55 -10.29 -13.95 7.24
CA PHE A 55 -10.12 -13.28 8.53
C PHE A 55 -10.64 -11.84 8.50
N ILE A 56 -10.28 -11.04 7.49
CA ILE A 56 -10.65 -9.63 7.38
C ILE A 56 -12.18 -9.44 7.45
N LEU A 57 -12.93 -10.30 6.77
CA LEU A 57 -14.40 -10.26 6.75
C LEU A 57 -15.05 -10.45 8.14
N GLN A 58 -14.30 -10.91 9.15
CA GLN A 58 -14.79 -11.09 10.51
C GLN A 58 -14.60 -9.86 11.42
N PHE A 59 -13.80 -8.86 11.01
CA PHE A 59 -13.31 -7.80 11.90
C PHE A 59 -13.87 -6.40 11.65
N GLY A 60 -14.80 -6.22 10.71
CA GLY A 60 -15.46 -4.93 10.53
C GLY A 60 -16.08 -4.72 9.15
N THR A 61 -16.54 -3.49 8.93
CA THR A 61 -17.16 -3.06 7.68
C THR A 61 -16.17 -2.39 6.72
N VAL A 62 -14.95 -2.10 7.20
CA VAL A 62 -13.90 -1.44 6.42
C VAL A 62 -12.57 -2.16 6.55
N TYR A 63 -11.85 -2.28 5.45
CA TYR A 63 -10.44 -2.67 5.45
C TYR A 63 -9.60 -1.57 4.80
N ARG A 64 -8.59 -1.10 5.51
CA ARG A 64 -7.61 -0.14 5.00
C ARG A 64 -6.36 -0.87 4.55
N CYS A 65 -6.03 -0.77 3.28
CA CYS A 65 -4.83 -1.39 2.73
C CYS A 65 -4.17 -0.50 1.69
N GLY A 66 -2.97 -0.87 1.26
CA GLY A 66 -2.31 -0.27 0.11
C GLY A 66 -2.08 -1.31 -0.99
N VAL A 67 -1.49 -0.86 -2.09
CA VAL A 67 -0.98 -1.70 -3.18
C VAL A 67 0.50 -1.41 -3.37
N ASP A 68 1.25 -2.38 -3.90
CA ASP A 68 2.67 -2.21 -4.16
C ASP A 68 2.89 -1.45 -5.49
N TRP A 69 3.36 -0.21 -5.40
CA TRP A 69 3.67 0.61 -6.58
C TRP A 69 4.74 -0.03 -7.45
N ALA A 70 5.80 -0.61 -6.88
CA ALA A 70 6.89 -1.17 -7.66
C ALA A 70 6.46 -2.44 -8.43
N ARG A 71 5.54 -3.23 -7.86
CA ARG A 71 4.91 -4.35 -8.58
C ARG A 71 3.95 -3.89 -9.66
N LEU A 72 3.15 -2.85 -9.38
CA LEU A 72 2.18 -2.33 -10.34
C LEU A 72 2.85 -1.64 -11.52
N GLN A 73 3.88 -0.83 -11.29
CA GLN A 73 4.52 0.00 -12.31
C GLN A 73 6.05 -0.13 -12.19
N PRO A 74 6.64 -1.15 -12.84
CA PRO A 74 8.07 -1.45 -12.72
C PRO A 74 9.01 -0.41 -13.35
N GLU A 75 8.48 0.47 -14.20
CA GLU A 75 9.24 1.50 -14.92
C GLU A 75 8.46 2.83 -14.94
N PRO A 76 9.15 3.99 -15.07
CA PRO A 76 8.50 5.29 -15.11
C PRO A 76 7.39 5.36 -16.19
N PHE A 77 6.18 5.76 -15.80
CA PHE A 77 5.02 5.91 -16.69
C PHE A 77 4.58 4.65 -17.46
N ALA A 78 5.15 3.48 -17.15
CA ALA A 78 4.77 2.24 -17.79
C ALA A 78 3.29 1.90 -17.53
N PRO A 79 2.65 1.15 -18.45
CA PRO A 79 1.41 0.46 -18.14
C PRO A 79 1.52 -0.36 -16.86
N PHE A 80 0.40 -0.54 -16.15
CA PHE A 80 0.43 -1.41 -15.00
C PHE A 80 0.61 -2.87 -15.41
N GLU A 81 1.37 -3.62 -14.62
CA GLU A 81 1.51 -5.07 -14.77
C GLU A 81 0.14 -5.73 -14.61
N LYS A 82 -0.35 -6.33 -15.69
CA LYS A 82 -1.73 -6.80 -15.79
C LYS A 82 -2.05 -7.86 -14.74
N ASP A 83 -1.15 -8.81 -14.53
CA ASP A 83 -1.35 -9.91 -13.59
C ASP A 83 -1.42 -9.39 -12.14
N VAL A 84 -0.62 -8.37 -11.80
CA VAL A 84 -0.65 -7.72 -10.48
C VAL A 84 -1.95 -6.94 -10.28
N VAL A 85 -2.45 -6.26 -11.31
CA VAL A 85 -3.77 -5.61 -11.25
C VAL A 85 -4.88 -6.63 -11.02
N GLU A 86 -4.89 -7.73 -11.76
CA GLU A 86 -5.90 -8.78 -11.64
C GLU A 86 -5.86 -9.46 -10.26
N GLU A 87 -4.67 -9.66 -9.69
CA GLU A 87 -4.45 -10.14 -8.33
C GLU A 87 -5.12 -9.23 -7.29
N TYR A 88 -4.83 -7.92 -7.31
CA TYR A 88 -5.48 -6.98 -6.39
C TYR A 88 -6.98 -6.86 -6.62
N GLN A 89 -7.43 -6.81 -7.87
CA GLN A 89 -8.87 -6.76 -8.19
C GLN A 89 -9.62 -8.00 -7.69
N ARG A 90 -9.01 -9.19 -7.76
CA ARG A 90 -9.61 -10.42 -7.23
C ARG A 90 -9.79 -10.33 -5.72
N PHE A 91 -8.76 -9.91 -5.00
CA PHE A 91 -8.83 -9.73 -3.56
C PHE A 91 -9.84 -8.65 -3.16
N PHE A 92 -9.84 -7.52 -3.87
CA PHE A 92 -10.78 -6.44 -3.60
C PHE A 92 -12.23 -6.87 -3.85
N ARG A 93 -12.47 -7.59 -4.94
CA ARG A 93 -13.80 -8.17 -5.22
C ARG A 93 -14.23 -9.13 -4.10
N LEU A 94 -13.34 -9.99 -3.63
CA LEU A 94 -13.63 -10.92 -2.53
C LEU A 94 -14.06 -10.18 -1.25
N LEU A 95 -13.40 -9.07 -0.92
CA LEU A 95 -13.79 -8.25 0.24
C LEU A 95 -15.13 -7.53 0.03
N ASN A 96 -15.32 -6.91 -1.14
CA ASN A 96 -16.57 -6.20 -1.46
C ASN A 96 -17.78 -7.15 -1.49
N ASP A 97 -17.64 -8.34 -2.09
CA ASP A 97 -18.69 -9.37 -2.13
C ASP A 97 -19.03 -9.90 -0.73
N GLY A 98 -18.05 -9.88 0.18
CA GLY A 98 -18.23 -10.20 1.61
C GLY A 98 -18.77 -9.03 2.46
N GLY A 99 -19.04 -7.87 1.87
CA GLY A 99 -19.61 -6.71 2.56
C GLY A 99 -18.61 -5.76 3.21
N THR A 100 -17.30 -5.99 3.01
CA THR A 100 -16.24 -5.10 3.50
C THR A 100 -15.91 -4.04 2.46
N ARG A 101 -15.87 -2.77 2.89
CA ARG A 101 -15.51 -1.65 2.03
C ARG A 101 -14.00 -1.38 2.11
N ILE A 102 -13.39 -0.99 0.99
CA ILE A 102 -11.93 -0.78 0.91
C ILE A 102 -11.57 0.70 0.98
N LEU A 103 -10.74 1.06 1.95
CA LEU A 103 -10.05 2.35 2.01
C LEU A 103 -8.63 2.15 1.48
N LEU A 104 -8.34 2.66 0.27
CA LEU A 104 -7.08 2.40 -0.41
C LEU A 104 -6.05 3.51 -0.16
N VAL A 105 -4.88 3.13 0.30
CA VAL A 105 -3.71 3.99 0.52
C VAL A 105 -2.80 3.91 -0.69
N LEU A 106 -2.57 5.04 -1.38
CA LEU A 106 -1.75 5.08 -2.59
C LEU A 106 -0.26 5.02 -2.27
N HIS A 107 0.20 5.76 -1.25
CA HIS A 107 1.60 5.75 -0.83
C HIS A 107 1.72 5.39 0.65
N HIS A 108 2.42 4.30 0.93
CA HIS A 108 2.67 3.83 2.29
C HIS A 108 4.17 3.59 2.50
N PHE A 109 4.94 4.68 2.43
CA PHE A 109 6.41 4.76 2.65
C PHE A 109 7.29 4.12 1.58
N THR A 110 6.74 3.43 0.61
CA THR A 110 7.52 2.66 -0.37
C THR A 110 7.54 3.33 -1.73
N ASN A 111 8.74 3.39 -2.30
CA ASN A 111 8.99 3.91 -3.63
C ASN A 111 9.60 2.79 -4.48
N PRO A 112 9.19 2.64 -5.75
CA PRO A 112 9.93 1.82 -6.70
C PRO A 112 11.40 2.23 -6.77
N LEU A 113 12.31 1.27 -7.00
CA LEU A 113 13.74 1.59 -7.09
C LEU A 113 14.03 2.61 -8.20
N TRP A 114 13.36 2.52 -9.36
CA TRP A 114 13.50 3.51 -10.43
C TRP A 114 13.16 4.95 -10.01
N PHE A 115 12.26 5.09 -9.02
CA PHE A 115 11.87 6.40 -8.51
C PHE A 115 12.96 6.98 -7.60
N GLU A 116 13.55 6.14 -6.73
CA GLU A 116 14.70 6.54 -5.91
C GLU A 116 15.94 6.83 -6.75
N ASP A 117 16.22 5.99 -7.75
CA ASP A 117 17.35 6.16 -8.67
C ASP A 117 17.26 7.50 -9.43
N ASN A 118 16.03 8.01 -9.64
CA ASN A 118 15.78 9.33 -10.22
C ASN A 118 15.70 10.47 -9.18
N GLY A 119 16.30 10.31 -8.00
CA GLY A 119 16.36 11.34 -6.95
C GLY A 119 15.17 11.35 -5.99
N GLY A 120 14.29 10.35 -6.05
CA GLY A 120 13.19 10.16 -5.12
C GLY A 120 12.29 11.39 -5.00
N TRP A 121 11.85 11.68 -3.77
CA TRP A 121 11.00 12.84 -3.48
C TRP A 121 11.74 14.18 -3.47
N LEU A 122 13.08 14.18 -3.55
CA LEU A 122 13.87 15.41 -3.65
C LEU A 122 13.93 15.95 -5.08
N ASN A 123 13.58 15.13 -6.08
CA ASN A 123 13.43 15.56 -7.45
C ASN A 123 11.96 15.96 -7.71
N GLU A 124 11.69 17.26 -7.89
CA GLU A 124 10.33 17.76 -8.12
C GLU A 124 9.69 17.20 -9.41
N ASP A 125 10.49 16.85 -10.42
CA ASP A 125 9.99 16.28 -11.68
C ASP A 125 9.30 14.91 -11.46
N ASN A 126 9.67 14.20 -10.39
CA ASN A 126 9.09 12.90 -10.02
C ASN A 126 7.64 12.99 -9.54
N VAL A 127 7.14 14.17 -9.14
CA VAL A 127 5.74 14.35 -8.74
C VAL A 127 4.80 13.91 -9.87
N SER A 128 5.19 14.16 -11.12
CA SER A 128 4.41 13.76 -12.29
C SER A 128 4.23 12.24 -12.41
N ALA A 129 5.24 11.45 -12.01
CA ALA A 129 5.20 10.00 -12.01
C ALA A 129 4.24 9.46 -10.92
N PHE A 130 4.27 10.04 -9.71
CA PHE A 130 3.29 9.70 -8.67
C PHE A 130 1.85 10.03 -9.08
N VAL A 131 1.64 11.16 -9.75
CA VAL A 131 0.31 11.55 -10.25
C VAL A 131 -0.18 10.60 -11.35
N ASP A 132 0.69 10.15 -12.26
CA ASP A 132 0.35 9.12 -13.25
C ASP A 132 -0.04 7.79 -12.58
N TYR A 133 0.77 7.33 -11.63
CA TYR A 133 0.48 6.16 -10.81
C TYR A 133 -0.87 6.26 -10.10
N ALA A 134 -1.13 7.36 -9.39
CA ALA A 134 -2.39 7.61 -8.69
C ALA A 134 -3.60 7.56 -9.64
N ARG A 135 -3.49 8.19 -10.82
CA ARG A 135 -4.54 8.16 -11.85
C ARG A 135 -4.79 6.74 -12.38
N ARG A 136 -3.74 5.93 -12.55
CA ARG A 136 -3.87 4.53 -12.95
C ARG A 136 -4.54 3.69 -11.87
N CYS A 137 -4.16 3.87 -10.61
CA CYS A 137 -4.83 3.22 -9.47
C CYS A 137 -6.33 3.54 -9.47
N ILE A 138 -6.72 4.80 -9.65
CA ILE A 138 -8.15 5.17 -9.75
C ILE A 138 -8.81 4.42 -10.91
N ARG A 139 -8.25 4.48 -12.13
CA ARG A 139 -8.84 3.80 -13.30
C ARG A 139 -9.03 2.30 -13.11
N HIS A 140 -8.11 1.62 -12.42
CA HIS A 140 -8.14 0.17 -12.24
C HIS A 140 -8.92 -0.28 -10.99
N PHE A 141 -9.01 0.54 -9.95
CA PHE A 141 -9.52 0.13 -8.64
C PHE A 141 -10.74 0.92 -8.14
N GLU A 142 -11.15 2.02 -8.81
CA GLU A 142 -12.37 2.78 -8.47
C GLU A 142 -13.61 1.90 -8.24
N PRO A 143 -13.91 0.86 -9.04
CA PRO A 143 -15.10 0.04 -8.81
C PRO A 143 -15.13 -0.68 -7.45
N TYR A 144 -13.99 -0.81 -6.77
CA TYR A 144 -13.86 -1.55 -5.52
C TYR A 144 -13.63 -0.64 -4.30
N VAL A 145 -13.11 0.57 -4.51
CA VAL A 145 -12.60 1.45 -3.45
C VAL A 145 -13.63 2.52 -3.11
N PHE A 146 -14.02 2.61 -1.82
CA PHE A 146 -14.98 3.63 -1.39
C PHE A 146 -14.31 4.93 -0.91
N ASN A 147 -13.03 4.85 -0.50
CA ASN A 147 -12.30 5.99 0.02
C ASN A 147 -10.80 5.88 -0.30
N TRP A 148 -10.18 7.02 -0.57
CA TRP A 148 -8.80 7.11 -1.02
C TRP A 148 -7.97 7.91 -0.02
N ASN A 149 -6.83 7.36 0.37
CA ASN A 149 -5.82 8.03 1.16
C ASN A 149 -4.58 8.19 0.27
N THR A 150 -4.18 9.43 -0.01
CA THR A 150 -3.02 9.69 -0.88
C THR A 150 -1.71 9.25 -0.25
N PHE A 151 -1.38 9.78 0.94
CA PHE A 151 -0.16 9.45 1.68
C PHE A 151 -0.48 8.95 3.08
N ASN A 152 0.14 7.84 3.48
CA ASN A 152 0.28 7.50 4.89
C ASN A 152 1.37 8.36 5.52
N GLU A 153 1.03 9.06 6.61
CA GLU A 153 1.98 9.78 7.48
C GLU A 153 3.14 10.50 6.73
N PRO A 154 2.83 11.43 5.81
CA PRO A 154 3.85 12.09 5.01
C PRO A 154 4.88 12.85 5.87
N ASN A 155 4.46 13.35 7.05
CA ASN A 155 5.35 13.97 8.03
C ASN A 155 6.34 12.97 8.64
N VAL A 156 5.90 11.75 8.96
CA VAL A 156 6.77 10.70 9.51
C VAL A 156 7.75 10.25 8.44
N TYR A 157 7.28 10.03 7.22
CA TYR A 157 8.15 9.65 6.11
C TYR A 157 9.22 10.71 5.84
N ALA A 158 8.82 11.97 5.68
CA ALA A 158 9.75 13.08 5.43
C ALA A 158 10.80 13.22 6.55
N ALA A 159 10.39 13.18 7.82
CA ALA A 159 11.32 13.31 8.93
C ALA A 159 12.24 12.09 9.07
N THR A 160 11.69 10.89 8.99
CA THR A 160 12.43 9.66 9.33
C THR A 160 13.36 9.23 8.20
N ALA A 161 12.98 9.45 6.94
CA ALA A 161 13.85 9.23 5.80
C ALA A 161 14.87 10.36 5.68
N TYR A 162 14.43 11.60 5.44
CA TYR A 162 15.32 12.66 4.96
C TYR A 162 15.97 13.52 6.06
N LEU A 163 15.44 13.54 7.29
CA LEU A 163 16.05 14.30 8.39
C LEU A 163 16.84 13.42 9.36
N LEU A 164 16.29 12.25 9.70
CA LEU A 164 16.87 11.36 10.71
C LEU A 164 17.71 10.23 10.09
N GLY A 165 17.50 9.88 8.82
CA GLY A 165 18.23 8.80 8.15
C GLY A 165 17.97 7.42 8.77
N VAL A 166 16.74 7.17 9.22
CA VAL A 166 16.34 5.91 9.87
C VAL A 166 15.51 5.04 8.93
N PHE A 167 14.80 5.65 7.98
CA PHE A 167 14.08 4.95 6.92
C PHE A 167 14.83 5.04 5.60
N PRO A 168 14.63 4.08 4.69
CA PRO A 168 15.02 4.23 3.30
C PRO A 168 14.56 5.58 2.71
N PRO A 169 15.37 6.19 1.83
CA PRO A 169 16.53 5.62 1.15
C PRO A 169 17.87 5.70 1.93
N HIS A 170 17.85 6.01 3.23
CA HIS A 170 19.04 6.22 4.06
C HIS A 170 19.31 5.11 5.08
#